data_AF-A0A2T2RX75-F1
#
_entry.id   AF-A0A2T2RX75-F1
#
_cell.length_a   1.000
_cell.length_b   1.000
_cell.length_c   1.000
_cell.angle_alpha   90.00
_cell.angle_beta   90.00
_cell.angle_gamma   90.00
#
_symmetry.space_group_name_H-M   'P 1'
#
loop_
_entity.id
_entity.type
_entity.pdbx_description
1 polymer ?
#
loop_
_entity_poly.entity_id
_entity_poly.type
_entity_poly.pdbx_seq_one_letter_code
_entity_poly.pdbx_strand_id
1 'polypeptide(L)'
;MQSGSYEFNSTQEKLVQALANKMRFVSFFLIAIGILRFITGIVALIRGAPLIDAIISGIIILLIGFWTYTAASSFNRIVKTQGNDIENLMNALKELRKLYTLQFWLFIIVLIAIIIAIIASIFTG
;
A
#
# COMPACT_ATOMS: atom_id res chain seq x y z
N MET A 1 -22.50 22.08 -23.86
CA MET A 1 -22.87 20.92 -23.02
C MET A 1 -22.56 21.31 -21.58
N GLN A 2 -23.54 21.38 -20.68
CA GLN A 2 -23.25 21.63 -19.27
C GLN A 2 -22.39 20.47 -18.76
N SER A 3 -21.14 20.77 -18.44
CA SER A 3 -20.16 19.88 -17.82
C SER A 3 -20.56 19.62 -16.37
N GLY A 4 -21.64 18.88 -16.15
CA GLY A 4 -21.95 18.36 -14.82
C GLY A 4 -20.86 17.37 -14.44
N SER A 5 -20.19 17.60 -13.31
CA SER A 5 -19.36 16.57 -12.68
C SER A 5 -20.19 15.29 -12.55
N TYR A 6 -19.65 14.16 -12.98
CA TYR A 6 -20.33 12.88 -12.81
C TYR A 6 -20.39 12.55 -11.32
N GLU A 7 -21.58 12.18 -10.85
CA GLU A 7 -21.85 11.79 -9.47
C GLU A 7 -22.32 10.33 -9.43
N PHE A 8 -21.86 9.60 -8.43
CA PHE A 8 -22.26 8.23 -8.19
C PHE A 8 -23.70 8.16 -7.65
N ASN A 9 -24.43 7.12 -8.02
CA ASN A 9 -25.70 6.83 -7.37
C ASN A 9 -25.49 6.14 -6.02
N SER A 10 -26.54 6.08 -5.21
CA SER A 10 -26.49 5.51 -3.85
C SER A 10 -26.01 4.05 -3.78
N THR A 11 -26.25 3.25 -4.83
CA THR A 11 -25.75 1.88 -4.91
C THR A 11 -24.23 1.86 -5.12
N GLN A 12 -23.72 2.73 -6.00
CA GLN A 12 -22.29 2.87 -6.26
C GLN A 12 -21.55 3.47 -5.06
N GLU A 13 -22.11 4.49 -4.40
CA GLU A 13 -21.55 5.06 -3.17
C GLU A 13 -21.40 4.00 -2.06
N LYS A 14 -22.42 3.15 -1.85
CA LYS A 14 -22.35 2.05 -0.88
C LYS A 14 -21.23 1.05 -1.21
N LEU A 15 -21.04 0.75 -2.50
CA LEU A 15 -19.94 -0.12 -2.95
C LEU A 15 -18.58 0.51 -2.64
N VAL A 16 -18.40 1.79 -2.98
CA VAL A 16 -17.18 2.56 -2.70
C VAL A 16 -16.92 2.65 -1.19
N GLN A 17 -17.96 2.88 -0.38
CA GLN A 17 -17.88 2.92 1.08
C GLN A 17 -17.40 1.58 1.65
N ALA A 18 -17.94 0.46 1.15
CA ALA A 18 -17.55 -0.87 1.58
C ALA A 18 -16.09 -1.17 1.24
N LEU A 19 -15.63 -0.75 0.05
CA LEU A 19 -14.23 -0.84 -0.36
C LEU A 19 -13.33 0.01 0.56
N ALA A 20 -13.67 1.28 0.77
CA ALA A 20 -12.91 2.19 1.61
C ALA A 20 -12.77 1.66 3.05
N ASN A 21 -13.83 1.07 3.61
CA ASN A 21 -13.80 0.50 4.95
C ASN A 21 -12.84 -0.71 5.04
N LYS A 22 -12.87 -1.61 4.06
CA LYS A 22 -11.93 -2.74 4.00
C LYS A 22 -10.49 -2.27 3.83
N MET A 23 -10.24 -1.31 2.95
CA MET A 23 -8.92 -0.73 2.75
C MET A 23 -8.40 -0.06 4.02
N ARG A 24 -9.24 0.66 4.77
CA ARG A 24 -8.87 1.24 6.07
C ARG A 24 -8.44 0.17 7.06
N PHE A 25 -9.22 -0.89 7.21
CA PHE A 25 -8.85 -2.01 8.08
C PHE A 25 -7.48 -2.60 7.67
N VAL A 26 -7.27 -2.88 6.39
CA VAL A 26 -5.99 -3.39 5.86
C VAL A 26 -4.86 -2.40 6.13
N SER A 27 -5.09 -1.11 5.95
CA SER A 27 -4.08 -0.08 6.20
C SER A 27 -3.61 -0.05 7.65
N PHE A 28 -4.53 -0.08 8.62
CA PHE A 28 -4.17 -0.12 10.04
C PHE A 28 -3.45 -1.41 10.41
N PHE A 29 -3.90 -2.55 9.87
CA PHE A 29 -3.23 -3.83 10.07
C PHE A 29 -1.79 -3.78 9.54
N LEU A 30 -1.59 -3.32 8.31
CA LEU A 30 -0.26 -3.19 7.70
C LEU A 30 0.63 -2.21 8.47
N ILE A 31 0.11 -1.05 8.86
CA ILE A 31 0.87 -0.09 9.65
C ILE A 31 1.34 -0.72 10.97
N ALA A 32 0.45 -1.41 11.70
CA ALA A 32 0.81 -2.10 12.94
C ALA A 32 1.90 -3.16 12.72
N ILE A 33 1.77 -4.00 11.68
CA ILE A 33 2.77 -5.01 11.33
C ILE A 33 4.10 -4.36 10.93
N GLY A 34 4.06 -3.28 10.15
CA GLY A 34 5.24 -2.54 9.72
C GLY A 34 6.01 -1.93 10.89
N ILE A 35 5.31 -1.33 11.85
CA ILE A 35 5.89 -0.83 13.11
C ILE A 35 6.55 -1.98 13.88
N LEU A 36 5.85 -3.10 14.07
CA LEU A 36 6.38 -4.24 14.82
C LEU A 36 7.64 -4.83 14.18
N ARG A 37 7.64 -5.00 12.85
CA ARG A 37 8.80 -5.43 12.06
C ARG A 37 9.98 -4.49 12.22
N PHE A 38 9.74 -3.19 12.07
CA PHE A 38 10.77 -2.16 12.21
C PHE A 38 11.40 -2.19 13.60
N ILE A 39 10.59 -2.18 14.67
CA ILE A 39 11.07 -2.25 16.06
C ILE A 39 11.87 -3.53 16.30
N THR A 40 11.37 -4.68 15.81
CA THR A 40 12.07 -5.97 15.93
C THR A 40 13.47 -5.91 15.31
N GLY A 41 13.58 -5.32 14.11
CA GLY A 41 14.87 -5.12 13.45
C GLY A 41 15.81 -4.20 14.24
N ILE A 42 15.30 -3.09 14.77
CA ILE A 42 16.10 -2.16 15.61
C ILE A 42 16.60 -2.87 16.88
N VAL A 43 15.73 -3.59 17.58
CA VAL A 43 16.11 -4.35 18.78
C VAL A 43 17.15 -5.43 18.46
N ALA A 44 17.01 -6.13 17.32
CA ALA A 44 17.97 -7.11 16.87
C ALA A 44 19.35 -6.49 16.60
N LEU A 45 19.40 -5.33 15.91
CA LEU A 45 20.64 -4.62 15.66
C LEU A 45 21.35 -4.19 16.95
N ILE A 46 20.61 -3.66 17.93
CA ILE A 46 21.17 -3.28 19.24
C ILE A 46 21.76 -4.51 19.97
N ARG A 47 21.17 -5.69 19.76
CA ARG A 47 21.64 -6.97 20.32
C ARG A 47 22.74 -7.64 19.48
N GLY A 48 23.25 -6.99 18.43
CA GLY A 48 24.30 -7.52 17.58
C GLY A 48 23.84 -8.59 16.57
N ALA A 49 22.52 -8.74 16.36
CA ALA A 49 21.97 -9.65 15.36
C ALA A 49 21.68 -8.89 14.05
N PRO A 50 22.14 -9.39 12.87
CA PRO A 50 22.01 -8.69 11.60
C PRO A 50 20.64 -8.89 10.95
N LEU A 51 19.56 -8.48 11.65
CA LEU A 51 18.17 -8.59 11.16
C LEU A 51 17.75 -7.36 10.33
N ILE A 52 18.59 -6.99 9.37
CA ILE A 52 18.41 -5.80 8.52
C ILE A 52 17.16 -5.95 7.63
N ASP A 53 16.82 -7.17 7.25
CA ASP A 53 15.61 -7.50 6.49
C ASP A 53 14.33 -7.07 7.21
N ALA A 54 14.29 -7.19 8.55
CA ALA A 54 13.13 -6.79 9.35
C ALA A 54 12.89 -5.28 9.30
N ILE A 55 13.97 -4.48 9.27
CA ILE A 55 13.89 -3.02 9.13
C ILE A 55 13.40 -2.64 7.74
N ILE A 56 14.02 -3.20 6.70
CA ILE A 56 13.68 -2.90 5.31
C ILE A 56 12.23 -3.30 5.01
N SER A 57 11.85 -4.54 5.37
CA SER A 57 10.47 -5.02 5.20
C SER A 57 9.47 -4.22 6.03
N GLY A 58 9.82 -3.81 7.25
CA GLY A 58 9.00 -2.93 8.07
C GLY A 58 8.69 -1.60 7.38
N ILE A 59 9.71 -0.93 6.82
CA ILE A 59 9.53 0.33 6.07
C ILE A 59 8.65 0.13 4.85
N ILE A 60 8.87 -0.93 4.08
CA ILE A 60 8.08 -1.24 2.88
C ILE A 60 6.60 -1.44 3.27
N ILE A 61 6.33 -2.25 4.30
CA ILE A 61 4.98 -2.52 4.77
C ILE A 61 4.30 -1.24 5.28
N LEU A 62 5.03 -0.36 5.97
CA LEU A 62 4.55 0.95 6.40
C LEU A 62 4.12 1.83 5.23
N LEU A 63 4.94 1.92 4.17
CA LEU A 63 4.61 2.70 2.97
C LEU A 63 3.36 2.16 2.27
N ILE A 64 3.27 0.84 2.12
CA ILE A 64 2.08 0.16 1.57
C ILE A 64 0.84 0.51 2.41
N GLY A 65 0.93 0.40 3.74
CA GLY A 65 -0.14 0.76 4.66
C GLY A 65 -0.57 2.22 4.53
N PHE A 66 0.38 3.16 4.49
CA PHE A 66 0.12 4.59 4.39
C PHE A 66 -0.60 4.99 3.09
N TRP A 67 -0.14 4.50 1.93
CA TRP A 67 -0.83 4.79 0.67
C TRP A 67 -2.19 4.09 0.58
N THR A 68 -2.33 2.89 1.16
CA THR A 68 -3.64 2.22 1.27
C THR A 68 -4.62 3.06 2.09
N TYR A 69 -4.18 3.63 3.22
CA TYR A 69 -4.99 4.52 4.04
C TYR A 69 -5.40 5.79 3.27
N THR A 70 -4.46 6.40 2.55
CA THR A 70 -4.70 7.64 1.80
C THR A 70 -5.71 7.41 0.66
N ALA A 71 -5.57 6.31 -0.09
CA ALA A 71 -6.54 5.91 -1.11
C ALA A 71 -7.93 5.64 -0.49
N ALA A 72 -7.99 4.93 0.64
CA ALA A 72 -9.23 4.65 1.34
C ALA A 72 -9.92 5.94 1.85
N SER A 73 -9.15 6.92 2.32
CA SER A 73 -9.66 8.22 2.73
C SER A 73 -10.28 8.98 1.55
N SER A 74 -9.63 8.95 0.38
CA SER A 74 -10.17 9.56 -0.86
C SER A 74 -11.45 8.87 -1.33
N PHE A 75 -11.51 7.53 -1.34
CA PHE A 75 -12.74 6.81 -1.65
C PHE A 75 -13.87 7.14 -0.67
N ASN A 76 -13.56 7.28 0.62
CA ASN A 76 -14.53 7.66 1.63
C ASN A 76 -15.02 9.11 1.49
N ARG A 77 -14.35 9.96 0.71
CA ARG A 77 -14.82 11.33 0.42
C ARG A 77 -15.91 11.34 -0.65
N ILE A 78 -15.87 10.44 -1.63
CA ILE A 78 -16.96 10.22 -2.62
C ILE A 78 -18.31 10.11 -1.90
N VAL A 79 -18.37 9.34 -0.83
CA VAL A 79 -19.61 9.09 -0.08
C VAL A 79 -20.02 10.28 0.80
N LYS A 80 -19.08 11.16 1.15
CA LYS A 80 -19.28 12.24 2.14
C LYS A 80 -19.43 13.62 1.51
N THR A 81 -19.06 13.79 0.24
CA THR A 81 -19.07 15.07 -0.45
C THR A 81 -19.81 14.91 -1.77
N GLN A 82 -20.77 15.78 -2.05
CA GLN A 82 -21.46 15.83 -3.34
C GLN A 82 -20.79 16.86 -4.26
N GLY A 83 -20.86 16.61 -5.56
CA GLY A 83 -20.41 17.50 -6.63
C GLY A 83 -18.94 17.34 -7.04
N ASN A 84 -18.19 16.40 -6.46
CA ASN A 84 -16.74 16.23 -6.66
C ASN A 84 -16.31 14.75 -6.80
N ASP A 85 -17.21 13.86 -7.19
CA ASP A 85 -16.97 12.41 -7.14
C ASP A 85 -15.84 11.94 -8.04
N ILE A 86 -15.74 12.47 -9.26
CA ILE A 86 -14.65 12.16 -10.18
C ILE A 86 -13.30 12.65 -9.65
N GLU A 87 -13.26 13.81 -8.99
CA GLU A 87 -12.02 14.32 -8.40
C GLU A 87 -11.56 13.41 -7.25
N ASN A 88 -12.47 13.04 -6.36
CA ASN A 88 -12.19 12.12 -5.27
C ASN A 88 -11.74 10.74 -5.78
N LEU A 89 -12.38 10.21 -6.83
CA LEU A 89 -11.97 8.98 -7.51
C LEU A 89 -10.56 9.10 -8.08
N MET A 90 -10.27 10.17 -8.81
CA MET A 90 -8.95 10.41 -9.40
C MET A 90 -7.87 10.52 -8.33
N ASN A 91 -8.17 11.15 -7.20
CA ASN A 91 -7.27 11.23 -6.06
C ASN A 91 -7.02 9.85 -5.43
N ALA A 92 -8.04 9.01 -5.30
CA ALA A 92 -7.87 7.62 -4.86
C ALA A 92 -7.01 6.80 -5.84
N LEU A 93 -7.26 6.93 -7.15
CA LEU A 93 -6.50 6.24 -8.20
C LEU A 93 -5.03 6.68 -8.25
N LYS A 94 -4.72 7.96 -8.00
CA LYS A 94 -3.33 8.44 -7.88
C LYS A 94 -2.59 7.74 -6.76
N GLU A 95 -3.22 7.55 -5.60
CA GLU A 95 -2.61 6.85 -4.47
C GLU A 95 -2.47 5.35 -4.74
N LEU A 96 -3.47 4.71 -5.36
CA LEU A 96 -3.35 3.32 -5.83
C LEU A 96 -2.22 3.17 -6.84
N ARG A 97 -2.05 4.12 -7.77
CA ARG A 97 -0.93 4.09 -8.72
C ARG A 97 0.41 4.11 -7.99
N LYS A 98 0.62 4.98 -6.99
CA LYS A 98 1.85 4.99 -6.20
C LYS A 98 2.11 3.63 -5.54
N LEU A 99 1.08 3.06 -4.91
CA LEU A 99 1.14 1.76 -4.27
C LEU A 99 1.55 0.65 -5.25
N TYR A 100 0.86 0.54 -6.39
CA TYR A 100 1.14 -0.48 -7.39
C TYR A 100 2.48 -0.26 -8.08
N THR A 101 2.92 0.98 -8.27
CA THR A 101 4.26 1.27 -8.80
C THR A 101 5.35 0.79 -7.85
N LEU A 102 5.23 1.02 -6.53
CA LEU A 102 6.18 0.48 -5.56
C LEU A 102 6.18 -1.06 -5.59
N GLN A 103 5.00 -1.68 -5.52
CA GLN A 103 4.89 -3.15 -5.53
C GLN A 103 5.49 -3.76 -6.79
N PHE A 104 5.23 -3.14 -7.95
CA PHE A 104 5.79 -3.55 -9.23
C PHE A 104 7.32 -3.60 -9.17
N TRP A 105 7.97 -2.51 -8.76
CA TRP A 105 9.43 -2.47 -8.68
C TRP A 105 9.98 -3.44 -7.63
N LEU A 106 9.33 -3.57 -6.47
CA LEU A 106 9.74 -4.54 -5.45
C LEU A 106 9.69 -5.98 -5.97
N PHE A 107 8.64 -6.36 -6.69
CA PHE A 107 8.54 -7.70 -7.27
C PHE A 107 9.60 -7.95 -8.33
N ILE A 108 9.91 -6.95 -9.18
CA ILE A 108 11.02 -7.06 -10.14
C ILE A 108 12.35 -7.27 -9.41
N ILE A 109 12.64 -6.46 -8.40
CA ILE A 109 13.89 -6.57 -7.62
C ILE A 109 14.00 -7.94 -6.93
N VAL A 110 12.94 -8.39 -6.26
CA VAL A 110 12.91 -9.69 -5.58
C VAL A 110 13.07 -10.84 -6.58
N LEU A 111 12.40 -10.77 -7.73
CA LEU A 111 12.53 -11.78 -8.77
C LEU A 111 13.96 -11.88 -9.30
N ILE A 112 14.59 -10.74 -9.60
CA ILE A 112 15.99 -10.69 -10.04
C ILE A 112 16.93 -11.25 -8.96
N ALA A 113 16.73 -10.87 -7.70
CA ALA A 113 17.55 -11.35 -6.58
C ALA A 113 17.43 -12.88 -6.41
N ILE A 114 16.22 -13.45 -6.54
CA ILE A 114 15.99 -14.90 -6.49
C ILE A 114 16.73 -15.59 -7.65
N ILE A 115 16.63 -15.07 -8.87
CA ILE A 115 17.33 -15.65 -10.05
C ILE A 115 18.84 -15.66 -9.81
N ILE A 116 19.42 -14.55 -9.34
CA ILE A 116 20.86 -14.46 -9.04
C ILE A 116 21.25 -15.46 -7.96
N ALA A 117 20.47 -15.59 -6.88
CA ALA A 117 20.75 -16.52 -5.80
C ALA A 117 20.72 -17.99 -6.27
N ILE A 118 19.75 -18.36 -7.11
CA ILE A 118 19.67 -19.70 -7.71
C ILE A 118 20.91 -19.97 -8.57
N ILE A 119 21.27 -19.05 -9.47
CA ILE A 119 22.44 -19.19 -10.33
C ILE A 119 23.71 -19.34 -9.50
N ALA A 120 23.92 -18.46 -8.50
CA ALA A 120 25.07 -18.53 -7.61
C ALA A 120 25.15 -19.87 -6.88
N SER A 121 24.02 -20.39 -6.37
CA SER A 121 23.98 -21.67 -5.66
C SER A 121 24.43 -22.86 -6.50
N ILE A 122 24.20 -22.83 -7.82
CA ILE A 122 24.64 -23.88 -8.75
C ILE A 122 26.17 -23.87 -8.93
N PHE A 123 26.81 -22.70 -8.86
CA PHE A 123 28.26 -22.58 -9.02
C PHE A 123 29.04 -22.80 -7.72
N THR A 124 28.40 -22.63 -6.57
CA THR A 124 29.04 -22.79 -5.26
C THR A 124 28.74 -24.13 -4.57
N GLY A 125 27.79 -24.90 -5.08
CA GLY A 125 27.45 -26.25 -4.61
C GLY A 125 28.18 -27.33 -5.41
#